data_AF-A0A538IZR9-F1
#
_entry.id   AF-A0A538IZR9-F1
#
_cell.length_a   1.000
_cell.length_b   1.000
_cell.length_c   1.000
_cell.angle_alpha   90.00
_cell.angle_beta   90.00
_cell.angle_gamma   90.00
#
_symmetry.space_group_name_H-M   'P 1'
#
loop_
_entity.id
_entity.type
_entity.pdbx_description
1 polymer ?
#
loop_
_entity_poly.entity_id
_entity_poly.type
_entity_poly.pdbx_seq_one_letter_code
_entity_poly.pdbx_strand_id
1 'polypeptide(L)'
;VWDINVSGISEWGEDATPSRFYPSGRMLPWQEAVKKVSKKPVLGVGRFTSPDLMVEAINGGKLDIIATCRPSISDPWLPRKIDEGRLDDIRECIGCNICISRWEIGGPPLICTQNATAGEEYRRGWHPEKFDTAENADNDVLVVGAGPAGMECAMILGKRGMRRVHLVDANDDMGGIMRWIPELPGLGEWARVVNYRKIQIDKLSNVELIPGTTLDANGVKEYGAEIVVIATGAYWATDGLNGCTHDTIPGADASQPWCLTPEQIMRDGKDVSGSSVVIVDNDGYFMGVSLAEKLASEGKKVTLMTHLGHIAPYMHFTLEAPNQHRKLHKLGVDIVTYHMPSRIQQGSVTATHVYDEEALEQTWDADAVVLVTQRRSDEALYRELKDRIGFDALNGEGITGCYRIGDCEAPRLIADCIFSGHRLAREIDSENPEVPKPFIRERRVIERELAVA
;
A
#
# COMPACT_ATOMS: atom_id res chain seq x y z
N VAL A 1 19.51 25.33 18.96
CA VAL A 1 19.42 24.75 17.61
C VAL A 1 18.26 25.40 16.90
N TRP A 2 18.32 25.60 15.59
CA TRP A 2 17.20 26.10 14.79
C TRP A 2 16.63 24.97 13.94
N ASP A 3 15.30 24.94 13.84
CA ASP A 3 14.53 24.17 12.85
C ASP A 3 13.59 25.14 12.13
N ILE A 4 13.28 24.85 10.87
CA ILE A 4 12.57 25.75 9.97
C ILE A 4 11.42 24.99 9.35
N ASN A 5 10.21 25.44 9.64
CA ASN A 5 9.05 25.02 8.87
C ASN A 5 8.96 25.90 7.61
N VAL A 6 9.02 25.26 6.44
CA VAL A 6 8.98 25.94 5.13
C VAL A 6 7.53 26.22 4.69
N SER A 7 6.54 25.77 5.46
CA SER A 7 5.11 25.90 5.14
C SER A 7 4.26 26.28 6.36
N GLY A 8 3.01 26.68 6.11
CA GLY A 8 2.01 26.88 7.16
C GLY A 8 1.26 25.59 7.49
N ILE A 9 0.59 25.53 8.66
CA ILE A 9 -0.22 24.36 9.05
C ILE A 9 -1.31 24.00 8.02
N SER A 10 -1.82 25.00 7.30
CA SER A 10 -2.81 24.81 6.23
C SER A 10 -2.26 24.10 4.97
N GLU A 11 -0.95 24.06 4.80
CA GLU A 11 -0.28 23.40 3.67
C GLU A 11 0.91 22.55 4.14
N TRP A 12 0.80 21.95 5.33
CA TRP A 12 1.93 21.24 5.93
C TRP A 12 2.36 19.96 5.18
N GLY A 13 1.64 19.56 4.13
CA GLY A 13 2.11 18.58 3.14
C GLY A 13 3.35 19.04 2.36
N GLU A 14 3.60 20.35 2.28
CA GLU A 14 4.83 20.93 1.72
C GLU A 14 6.05 20.66 2.62
N ASP A 15 5.85 20.51 3.93
CA ASP A 15 6.87 20.12 4.90
C ASP A 15 6.98 18.58 4.99
N ALA A 16 5.83 17.92 5.18
CA ALA A 16 5.70 16.47 5.17
C ALA A 16 5.69 15.86 3.75
N THR A 17 6.54 16.38 2.88
CA THR A 17 6.76 16.08 1.46
C THR A 17 6.38 14.66 1.01
N PRO A 18 5.17 14.43 0.43
CA PRO A 18 4.86 13.17 -0.24
C PRO A 18 5.86 12.92 -1.38
N SER A 19 6.29 11.66 -1.56
CA SER A 19 7.23 11.31 -2.63
C SER A 19 6.66 11.53 -4.04
N ARG A 20 5.33 11.50 -4.16
CA ARG A 20 4.60 11.81 -5.38
C ARG A 20 4.99 13.15 -6.01
N PHE A 21 5.21 14.17 -5.20
CA PHE A 21 5.42 15.54 -5.67
C PHE A 21 6.83 16.06 -5.43
N TYR A 22 7.52 15.55 -4.41
CA TYR A 22 8.76 16.14 -3.92
C TYR A 22 9.85 15.10 -3.75
N PRO A 23 11.08 15.40 -4.21
CA PRO A 23 12.24 14.56 -3.92
C PRO A 23 12.72 14.75 -2.47
N SER A 24 13.53 13.81 -1.99
CA SER A 24 14.32 14.00 -0.76
C SER A 24 15.20 15.25 -0.87
N GLY A 25 15.41 15.93 0.26
CA GLY A 25 16.20 17.17 0.32
C GLY A 25 15.50 18.40 -0.23
N ARG A 26 14.21 18.34 -0.59
CA ARG A 26 13.44 19.50 -1.14
C ARG A 26 13.61 20.79 -0.33
N MET A 27 13.69 20.70 0.99
CA MET A 27 13.76 21.86 1.89
C MET A 27 15.16 22.50 2.02
N LEU A 28 16.20 21.86 1.48
CA LEU A 28 17.59 22.32 1.62
C LEU A 28 17.82 23.79 1.20
N PRO A 29 17.23 24.32 0.11
CA PRO A 29 17.45 25.73 -0.27
C PRO A 29 16.99 26.73 0.80
N TRP A 30 15.89 26.45 1.51
CA TRP A 30 15.39 27.30 2.59
C TRP A 30 16.21 27.14 3.86
N GLN A 31 16.63 25.91 4.17
CA GLN A 31 17.48 25.60 5.32
C GLN A 31 18.86 26.27 5.20
N GLU A 32 19.45 26.23 4.00
CA GLU A 32 20.72 26.90 3.69
C GLU A 32 20.63 28.42 3.90
N ALA A 33 19.51 29.05 3.53
CA ALA A 33 19.32 30.48 3.73
C ALA A 33 19.40 30.89 5.22
N VAL A 34 18.87 30.07 6.12
CA VAL A 34 18.98 30.30 7.57
C VAL A 34 20.38 29.98 8.08
N LYS A 35 21.01 28.93 7.57
CA LYS A 35 22.38 28.55 7.93
C LYS A 35 23.39 29.65 7.60
N LYS A 36 23.18 30.41 6.51
CA LYS A 36 24.00 31.57 6.13
C LYS A 36 23.97 32.74 7.11
N VAL A 37 22.88 32.91 7.87
CA VAL A 37 22.70 34.06 8.78
C VAL A 37 22.79 33.68 10.26
N SER A 38 22.62 32.41 10.59
CA SER A 38 22.61 31.93 11.97
C SER A 38 23.99 31.47 12.43
N LYS A 39 24.36 31.86 13.66
CA LYS A 39 25.56 31.37 14.37
C LYS A 39 25.28 30.15 15.25
N LYS A 40 24.03 29.66 15.28
CA LYS A 40 23.64 28.47 16.05
C LYS A 40 23.53 27.27 15.11
N PRO A 41 23.68 26.02 15.62
CA PRO A 41 23.45 24.83 14.81
C PRO A 41 22.05 24.84 14.19
N VAL A 42 21.96 24.50 12.91
CA VAL A 42 20.73 24.35 12.12
C VAL A 42 20.50 22.87 11.86
N LEU A 43 19.37 22.36 12.31
CA LEU A 43 18.88 21.05 11.91
C LEU A 43 17.84 21.21 10.80
N GLY A 44 17.62 20.16 10.02
CA GLY A 44 16.62 20.18 8.97
C GLY A 44 16.08 18.81 8.66
N VAL A 45 14.79 18.76 8.38
CA VAL A 45 14.10 17.58 7.83
C VAL A 45 14.10 17.64 6.29
N GLY A 46 13.86 16.51 5.64
CA GLY A 46 13.91 16.46 4.18
C GLY A 46 13.69 15.07 3.58
N ARG A 47 13.03 14.17 4.32
CA ARG A 47 12.91 12.74 3.95
C ARG A 47 14.29 12.13 3.64
N PHE A 48 15.29 12.42 4.49
CA PHE A 48 16.65 11.89 4.34
C PHE A 48 16.65 10.38 4.64
N THR A 49 16.80 9.56 3.60
CA THR A 49 17.01 8.10 3.70
C THR A 49 18.40 7.71 3.20
N SER A 50 18.92 8.40 2.18
CA SER A 50 20.27 8.22 1.63
C SER A 50 21.34 8.84 2.55
N PRO A 51 22.32 8.05 3.04
CA PRO A 51 23.46 8.57 3.77
C PRO A 51 24.32 9.54 2.93
N ASP A 52 24.40 9.33 1.61
CA ASP A 52 25.16 10.23 0.73
C ASP A 52 24.54 11.63 0.69
N LEU A 53 23.20 11.72 0.59
CA LEU A 53 22.49 12.99 0.65
C LEU A 53 22.65 13.67 2.03
N MET A 54 22.68 12.88 3.10
CA MET A 54 22.96 13.39 4.45
C MET A 54 24.35 14.02 4.53
N VAL A 55 25.38 13.32 4.03
CA VAL A 55 26.75 13.82 3.99
C VAL A 55 26.87 15.06 3.09
N GLU A 56 26.22 15.07 1.93
CA GLU A 56 26.18 16.22 1.03
C GLU A 56 25.58 17.46 1.73
N ALA A 57 24.49 17.28 2.48
CA ALA A 57 23.85 18.38 3.20
C ALA A 57 24.76 18.98 4.29
N ILE A 58 25.50 18.15 5.03
CA ILE A 58 26.44 18.60 6.05
C ILE A 58 27.69 19.23 5.43
N ASN A 59 28.38 18.52 4.53
CA ASN A 59 29.62 18.99 3.92
C ASN A 59 29.41 20.21 3.02
N GLY A 60 28.22 20.34 2.42
CA GLY A 60 27.81 21.52 1.67
C GLY A 60 27.46 22.73 2.56
N GLY A 61 27.55 22.60 3.88
CA GLY A 61 27.24 23.68 4.83
C GLY A 61 25.76 24.06 4.84
N LYS A 62 24.87 23.18 4.40
CA LYS A 62 23.42 23.42 4.35
C LYS A 62 22.77 23.14 5.72
N LEU A 63 23.28 22.14 6.45
CA LEU A 63 22.80 21.72 7.76
C LEU A 63 24.00 21.40 8.70
N ASP A 64 23.77 21.45 10.00
CA ASP A 64 24.70 20.93 11.03
C ASP A 64 24.24 19.57 11.59
N ILE A 65 22.94 19.31 11.56
CA ILE A 65 22.31 18.09 12.09
C ILE A 65 21.27 17.60 11.09
N ILE A 66 21.32 16.31 10.77
CA ILE A 66 20.26 15.64 10.02
C ILE A 66 19.14 15.27 10.97
N ALA A 67 17.94 15.81 10.73
CA ALA A 67 16.75 15.43 11.45
C ALA A 67 15.84 14.58 10.55
N THR A 68 15.23 13.55 11.15
CA THR A 68 14.30 12.66 10.45
C THR A 68 13.07 12.42 11.31
N CYS A 69 11.90 12.38 10.66
CA CYS A 69 10.66 11.91 11.26
C CYS A 69 10.19 10.63 10.55
N ARG A 70 9.73 10.73 9.29
CA ARG A 70 9.28 9.57 8.52
C ARG A 70 10.37 8.51 8.27
N PRO A 71 11.64 8.86 7.97
CA PRO A 71 12.72 7.88 7.90
C PRO A 71 12.99 7.13 9.21
N SER A 72 12.85 7.77 10.38
CA SER A 72 13.01 7.08 11.66
C SER A 72 11.81 6.21 12.03
N ILE A 73 10.63 6.46 11.44
CA ILE A 73 9.46 5.57 11.58
C ILE A 73 9.66 4.31 10.72
N SER A 74 10.11 4.46 9.46
CA SER A 74 10.34 3.32 8.57
C SER A 74 11.54 2.48 9.02
N ASP A 75 12.59 3.14 9.53
CA ASP A 75 13.77 2.47 10.06
C ASP A 75 14.30 3.15 11.33
N PRO A 76 13.85 2.72 12.52
CA PRO A 76 14.38 3.24 13.77
C PRO A 76 15.86 2.89 14.00
N TRP A 77 16.42 1.97 13.20
CA TRP A 77 17.83 1.56 13.25
C TRP A 77 18.69 2.25 12.18
N LEU A 78 18.14 3.17 11.39
CA LEU A 78 18.88 3.91 10.36
C LEU A 78 20.25 4.42 10.83
N PRO A 79 20.38 5.13 11.97
CA PRO A 79 21.70 5.59 12.43
C PRO A 79 22.69 4.45 12.69
N ARG A 80 22.22 3.36 13.29
CA ARG A 80 23.06 2.20 13.63
C ARG A 80 23.48 1.41 12.40
N LYS A 81 22.60 1.27 11.41
CA LYS A 81 22.92 0.62 10.12
C LYS A 81 23.97 1.41 9.35
N ILE A 82 23.92 2.74 9.40
CA ILE A 82 24.95 3.60 8.82
C ILE A 82 26.29 3.39 9.56
N ASP A 83 26.29 3.43 10.89
CA ASP A 83 27.49 3.25 11.73
C ASP A 83 28.16 1.87 11.50
N GLU A 84 27.35 0.82 11.33
CA GLU A 84 27.82 -0.54 11.07
C GLU A 84 28.12 -0.83 9.59
N GLY A 85 27.92 0.13 8.68
CA GLY A 85 28.14 -0.04 7.23
C GLY A 85 27.11 -0.93 6.53
N ARG A 86 25.97 -1.25 7.16
CA ARG A 86 24.90 -2.11 6.64
C ARG A 86 23.87 -1.30 5.83
N LEU A 87 24.34 -0.61 4.79
CA LEU A 87 23.51 0.34 4.05
C LEU A 87 22.36 -0.33 3.28
N ASP A 88 22.55 -1.58 2.86
CA ASP A 88 21.56 -2.41 2.18
C ASP A 88 20.45 -2.93 3.12
N ASP A 89 20.64 -2.85 4.44
CA ASP A 89 19.60 -3.16 5.44
C ASP A 89 18.68 -1.97 5.75
N ILE A 90 18.96 -0.79 5.19
CA ILE A 90 18.17 0.42 5.45
C ILE A 90 16.77 0.25 4.86
N ARG A 91 15.76 0.34 5.73
CA ARG A 91 14.34 0.30 5.34
C ARG A 91 13.86 1.70 4.97
N GLU A 92 14.17 2.11 3.75
CA GLU A 92 13.90 3.45 3.25
C GLU A 92 12.42 3.82 3.26
N CYS A 93 12.11 5.02 3.77
CA CYS A 93 10.78 5.61 3.69
C CYS A 93 10.38 5.84 2.22
N ILE A 94 9.13 5.50 1.88
CA ILE A 94 8.57 5.71 0.54
C ILE A 94 7.82 7.03 0.38
N GLY A 95 7.68 7.83 1.45
CA GLY A 95 6.96 9.11 1.41
C GLY A 95 5.47 8.99 1.08
N CYS A 96 4.81 7.88 1.41
CA CYS A 96 3.37 7.65 1.15
C CYS A 96 2.43 8.35 2.14
N ASN A 97 2.97 8.90 3.23
CA ASN A 97 2.22 9.60 4.28
C ASN A 97 1.05 8.81 4.93
N ILE A 98 0.99 7.49 4.80
CA ILE A 98 0.05 6.63 5.56
C ILE A 98 0.23 6.78 7.08
N CYS A 99 1.45 7.05 7.54
CA CYS A 99 1.71 7.36 8.95
C CYS A 99 1.00 8.64 9.41
N ILE A 100 0.95 9.64 8.53
CA ILE A 100 0.30 10.93 8.79
C ILE A 100 -1.21 10.82 8.64
N SER A 101 -1.70 9.99 7.70
CA SER A 101 -3.15 9.84 7.49
C SER A 101 -3.87 9.41 8.76
N ARG A 102 -3.24 8.58 9.59
CA ARG A 102 -3.80 8.18 10.88
C ARG A 102 -3.94 9.35 11.87
N TRP A 103 -3.00 10.30 11.85
CA TRP A 103 -3.09 11.52 12.65
C TRP A 103 -4.18 12.46 12.12
N GLU A 104 -4.23 12.69 10.80
CA GLU A 104 -5.23 13.55 10.15
C GLU A 104 -6.66 13.04 10.30
N ILE A 105 -6.86 11.70 10.34
CA ILE A 105 -8.16 11.10 10.64
C ILE A 105 -8.61 11.41 12.08
N GLY A 106 -7.69 11.73 12.99
CA GLY A 106 -8.00 12.21 14.34
C GLY A 106 -8.37 11.10 15.31
N GLY A 107 -7.41 10.22 15.65
CA GLY A 107 -7.58 9.25 16.74
C GLY A 107 -6.89 7.91 16.54
N PRO A 108 -6.93 7.28 15.34
CA PRO A 108 -6.26 6.02 15.10
C PRO A 108 -4.75 6.09 15.38
N PRO A 109 -4.14 5.00 15.86
CA PRO A 109 -2.69 4.95 16.05
C PRO A 109 -1.97 5.01 14.70
N LEU A 110 -0.75 5.55 14.72
CA LEU A 110 0.17 5.53 13.59
C LEU A 110 0.40 4.10 13.11
N ILE A 111 0.52 3.94 11.79
CA ILE A 111 1.06 2.74 11.15
C ILE A 111 2.08 3.17 10.07
N CYS A 112 2.96 2.26 9.64
CA CYS A 112 3.91 2.53 8.56
C CYS A 112 3.79 1.48 7.46
N THR A 113 3.78 1.92 6.20
CA THR A 113 3.78 0.99 5.06
C THR A 113 5.03 0.12 5.03
N GLN A 114 6.20 0.67 5.37
CA GLN A 114 7.44 -0.11 5.36
C GLN A 114 7.61 -0.95 6.62
N ASN A 115 7.33 -0.36 7.79
CA ASN A 115 7.60 -0.94 9.09
C ASN A 115 6.31 -1.40 9.78
N ALA A 116 6.00 -2.69 9.69
CA ALA A 116 4.83 -3.27 10.33
C ALA A 116 4.87 -3.26 11.86
N THR A 117 6.02 -2.94 12.48
CA THR A 117 6.12 -2.85 13.95
C THR A 117 5.83 -1.44 14.48
N ALA A 118 5.73 -0.43 13.61
CA ALA A 118 5.48 0.95 14.04
C ALA A 118 4.08 1.08 14.67
N GLY A 119 4.02 1.36 15.97
CA GLY A 119 2.80 1.38 16.77
C GLY A 119 2.46 0.03 17.44
N GLU A 120 3.26 -1.01 17.18
CA GLU A 120 3.09 -2.36 17.72
C GLU A 120 4.13 -2.71 18.80
N GLU A 121 5.16 -1.88 18.97
CA GLU A 121 6.32 -2.17 19.81
C GLU A 121 5.92 -2.44 21.25
N TYR A 122 5.09 -1.56 21.81
CA TYR A 122 4.56 -1.73 23.16
C TYR A 122 3.43 -2.75 23.20
N ARG A 123 2.39 -2.56 22.38
CA ARG A 123 1.13 -3.30 22.53
C ARG A 123 1.23 -4.78 22.14
N ARG A 124 2.18 -5.14 21.25
CA ARG A 124 2.44 -6.53 20.83
C ARG A 124 3.83 -7.03 21.20
N GLY A 125 4.69 -6.17 21.76
CA GLY A 125 6.08 -6.53 22.06
C GLY A 125 6.95 -6.66 20.79
N TRP A 126 6.54 -6.12 19.65
CA TRP A 126 7.24 -6.35 18.38
C TRP A 126 8.41 -5.40 18.19
N HIS A 127 9.62 -5.95 18.18
CA HIS A 127 10.83 -5.21 17.88
C HIS A 127 11.17 -5.26 16.37
N PRO A 128 11.55 -4.14 15.71
CA PRO A 128 11.75 -4.10 14.26
C PRO A 128 12.93 -4.93 13.75
N GLU A 129 13.92 -5.17 14.61
CA GLU A 129 15.17 -5.88 14.26
C GLU A 129 15.43 -7.13 15.12
N LYS A 130 14.46 -7.59 15.93
CA LYS A 130 14.61 -8.79 16.78
C LYS A 130 13.41 -9.72 16.60
N PHE A 131 13.70 -11.01 16.45
CA PHE A 131 12.75 -12.05 16.13
C PHE A 131 13.05 -13.26 17.02
N ASP A 132 12.04 -13.74 17.73
CA ASP A 132 12.15 -14.99 18.47
C ASP A 132 11.99 -16.17 17.51
N THR A 133 12.76 -17.23 17.73
CA THR A 133 12.63 -18.48 17.00
C THR A 133 11.21 -19.03 17.17
N ALA A 134 10.60 -19.49 16.08
CA ALA A 134 9.28 -20.11 16.15
C ALA A 134 9.32 -21.44 16.91
N GLU A 135 8.32 -21.71 17.74
CA GLU A 135 8.23 -22.99 18.47
C GLU A 135 8.05 -24.18 17.52
N ASN A 136 7.49 -23.93 16.33
CA ASN A 136 7.34 -24.88 15.23
C ASN A 136 8.35 -24.65 14.09
N ALA A 137 9.56 -24.17 14.42
CA ALA A 137 10.60 -23.87 13.43
C ALA A 137 10.99 -25.06 12.55
N ASP A 138 10.72 -26.31 12.96
CA ASP A 138 10.99 -27.50 12.15
C ASP A 138 10.00 -27.72 10.98
N ASN A 139 8.96 -26.90 10.85
CA ASN A 139 7.99 -26.99 9.75
C ASN A 139 8.51 -26.31 8.48
N ASP A 140 8.22 -26.90 7.32
CA ASP A 140 8.34 -26.26 6.02
C ASP A 140 7.07 -25.45 5.73
N VAL A 141 7.25 -24.26 5.15
CA VAL A 141 6.17 -23.32 4.84
C VAL A 141 6.10 -23.04 3.35
N LEU A 142 4.92 -23.18 2.78
CA LEU A 142 4.58 -22.74 1.43
C LEU A 142 3.80 -21.42 1.51
N VAL A 143 4.36 -20.35 0.93
CA VAL A 143 3.67 -19.06 0.75
C VAL A 143 3.35 -18.87 -0.73
N VAL A 144 2.05 -18.83 -1.08
CA VAL A 144 1.57 -18.69 -2.47
C VAL A 144 1.21 -17.23 -2.73
N GLY A 145 2.06 -16.53 -3.47
CA GLY A 145 1.94 -15.11 -3.84
C GLY A 145 3.05 -14.25 -3.23
N ALA A 146 3.95 -13.76 -4.07
CA ALA A 146 5.05 -12.85 -3.77
C ALA A 146 4.67 -11.36 -3.90
N GLY A 147 3.43 -11.01 -3.57
CA GLY A 147 3.02 -9.62 -3.31
C GLY A 147 3.50 -9.10 -1.95
N PRO A 148 3.20 -7.85 -1.57
CA PRO A 148 3.70 -7.25 -0.32
C PRO A 148 3.42 -8.06 0.94
N ALA A 149 2.25 -8.70 1.03
CA ALA A 149 1.88 -9.56 2.17
C ALA A 149 2.71 -10.84 2.24
N GLY A 150 2.84 -11.57 1.12
CA GLY A 150 3.60 -12.82 1.07
C GLY A 150 5.10 -12.61 1.21
N MET A 151 5.65 -11.56 0.59
CA MET A 151 7.05 -11.17 0.78
C MET A 151 7.36 -10.85 2.26
N GLU A 152 6.50 -10.08 2.93
CA GLU A 152 6.66 -9.79 4.35
C GLU A 152 6.56 -11.07 5.19
N CYS A 153 5.55 -11.91 4.93
CA CYS A 153 5.35 -13.18 5.63
C CYS A 153 6.58 -14.08 5.51
N ALA A 154 7.07 -14.31 4.28
CA ALA A 154 8.23 -15.15 4.01
C ALA A 154 9.51 -14.60 4.67
N MET A 155 9.75 -13.28 4.56
CA MET A 155 10.88 -12.64 5.21
C MET A 155 10.86 -12.82 6.73
N ILE A 156 9.69 -12.64 7.37
CA ILE A 156 9.59 -12.78 8.83
C ILE A 156 9.67 -14.24 9.27
N LEU A 157 9.05 -15.17 8.56
CA LEU A 157 9.19 -16.61 8.81
C LEU A 157 10.66 -17.05 8.72
N GLY A 158 11.38 -16.58 7.69
CA GLY A 158 12.81 -16.81 7.54
C GLY A 158 13.61 -16.26 8.73
N LYS A 159 13.33 -15.03 9.16
CA LYS A 159 13.96 -14.39 10.34
C LYS A 159 13.59 -15.07 11.67
N ARG A 160 12.45 -15.76 11.75
CA ARG A 160 12.05 -16.61 12.89
C ARG A 160 12.60 -18.04 12.81
N GLY A 161 13.39 -18.35 11.78
CA GLY A 161 14.15 -19.59 11.69
C GLY A 161 13.36 -20.82 11.22
N MET A 162 12.24 -20.64 10.51
CA MET A 162 11.54 -21.78 9.89
C MET A 162 12.50 -22.59 9.01
N ARG A 163 12.42 -23.92 9.07
CA ARG A 163 13.34 -24.86 8.41
C ARG A 163 13.46 -24.57 6.92
N ARG A 164 12.31 -24.33 6.28
CA ARG A 164 12.23 -23.92 4.87
C ARG A 164 11.01 -23.05 4.64
N VAL A 165 11.17 -22.01 3.83
CA VAL A 165 10.07 -21.17 3.37
C VAL A 165 10.17 -21.07 1.85
N HIS A 166 9.21 -21.64 1.15
CA HIS A 166 9.09 -21.50 -0.30
C HIS A 166 8.07 -20.41 -0.62
N LEU A 167 8.54 -19.32 -1.22
CA LEU A 167 7.70 -18.24 -1.74
C LEU A 167 7.44 -18.49 -3.22
N VAL A 168 6.24 -18.95 -3.57
CA VAL A 168 5.86 -19.31 -4.94
C VAL A 168 5.02 -18.20 -5.55
N ASP A 169 5.33 -17.77 -6.78
CA ASP A 169 4.50 -16.80 -7.51
C ASP A 169 4.37 -17.19 -8.99
N ALA A 170 3.22 -16.88 -9.57
CA ALA A 170 2.95 -17.10 -10.99
C ALA A 170 3.74 -16.15 -11.89
N ASN A 171 4.14 -14.98 -11.38
CA ASN A 171 5.00 -14.03 -12.06
C ASN A 171 6.48 -14.47 -11.97
N ASP A 172 7.27 -13.93 -12.89
CA ASP A 172 8.71 -14.20 -13.01
C ASP A 172 9.58 -13.57 -11.89
N ASP A 173 9.02 -12.68 -11.07
CA ASP A 173 9.73 -11.94 -10.03
C ASP A 173 8.76 -11.41 -8.96
N MET A 174 9.28 -11.15 -7.75
CA MET A 174 8.49 -10.67 -6.62
C MET A 174 7.95 -9.25 -6.85
N GLY A 175 6.83 -8.96 -6.20
CA GLY A 175 6.28 -7.61 -6.04
C GLY A 175 4.76 -7.57 -6.12
N GLY A 176 4.11 -8.54 -6.75
CA GLY A 176 2.67 -8.55 -6.98
C GLY A 176 2.19 -7.22 -7.58
N ILE A 177 1.16 -6.62 -6.96
CA ILE A 177 0.62 -5.32 -7.40
C ILE A 177 1.66 -4.18 -7.40
N MET A 178 2.71 -4.28 -6.58
CA MET A 178 3.79 -3.27 -6.52
C MET A 178 4.78 -3.35 -7.68
N ARG A 179 4.60 -4.27 -8.63
CA ARG A 179 5.39 -4.29 -9.87
C ARG A 179 5.07 -3.11 -10.77
N TRP A 180 3.80 -2.70 -10.85
CA TRP A 180 3.35 -1.65 -11.76
C TRP A 180 2.84 -0.39 -11.05
N ILE A 181 2.45 -0.45 -9.78
CA ILE A 181 2.07 0.77 -9.02
C ILE A 181 3.15 1.87 -9.07
N PRO A 182 4.46 1.56 -8.90
CA PRO A 182 5.51 2.58 -8.97
C PRO A 182 5.67 3.23 -10.36
N GLU A 183 5.11 2.62 -11.41
CA GLU A 183 5.12 3.17 -12.78
C GLU A 183 4.06 4.26 -12.97
N LEU A 184 3.09 4.39 -12.05
CA LEU A 184 2.17 5.51 -12.05
C LEU A 184 2.91 6.84 -11.79
N PRO A 185 2.46 7.95 -12.40
CA PRO A 185 3.13 9.25 -12.25
C PRO A 185 3.37 9.64 -10.78
N GLY A 186 4.64 9.88 -10.46
CA GLY A 186 5.10 10.28 -9.12
C GLY A 186 5.29 9.14 -8.12
N LEU A 187 4.84 7.92 -8.39
CA LEU A 187 4.90 6.83 -7.40
C LEU A 187 6.19 5.99 -7.41
N GLY A 188 7.21 6.39 -8.18
CA GLY A 188 8.45 5.62 -8.35
C GLY A 188 9.16 5.22 -7.05
N GLU A 189 9.18 6.07 -6.03
CA GLU A 189 9.82 5.74 -4.74
C GLU A 189 9.08 4.63 -3.97
N TRP A 190 7.85 4.28 -4.34
CA TRP A 190 7.12 3.18 -3.72
C TRP A 190 7.69 1.81 -4.10
N ALA A 191 8.50 1.71 -5.16
CA ALA A 191 9.25 0.51 -5.51
C ALA A 191 10.17 0.01 -4.38
N ARG A 192 10.58 0.91 -3.46
CA ARG A 192 11.37 0.56 -2.27
C ARG A 192 10.66 -0.42 -1.33
N VAL A 193 9.33 -0.57 -1.41
CA VAL A 193 8.59 -1.63 -0.69
C VAL A 193 9.08 -3.01 -1.13
N VAL A 194 9.21 -3.22 -2.44
CA VAL A 194 9.66 -4.47 -3.03
C VAL A 194 11.17 -4.61 -2.89
N ASN A 195 11.93 -3.56 -3.20
CA ASN A 195 13.40 -3.61 -3.19
C ASN A 195 13.96 -4.01 -1.81
N TYR A 196 13.46 -3.39 -0.73
CA TYR A 196 13.89 -3.75 0.62
C TYR A 196 13.62 -5.23 0.92
N ARG A 197 12.42 -5.73 0.58
CA ARG A 197 12.06 -7.13 0.85
C ARG A 197 12.87 -8.11 0.01
N LYS A 198 13.15 -7.80 -1.26
CA LYS A 198 14.06 -8.60 -2.10
C LYS A 198 15.45 -8.73 -1.49
N ILE A 199 16.07 -7.59 -1.11
CA ILE A 199 17.40 -7.57 -0.48
C ILE A 199 17.41 -8.38 0.82
N GLN A 200 16.35 -8.25 1.64
CA GLN A 200 16.29 -8.99 2.91
C GLN A 200 16.04 -10.48 2.72
N ILE A 201 15.22 -10.88 1.74
CA ILE A 201 14.96 -12.30 1.44
C ILE A 201 16.22 -12.96 0.88
N ASP A 202 16.97 -12.29 0.02
CA ASP A 202 18.22 -12.80 -0.57
C ASP A 202 19.29 -13.15 0.50
N LYS A 203 19.22 -12.51 1.67
CA LYS A 203 20.11 -12.77 2.81
C LYS A 203 19.70 -13.99 3.66
N LEU A 204 18.52 -14.58 3.42
CA LEU A 204 17.96 -15.66 4.23
C LEU A 204 18.13 -17.00 3.51
N SER A 205 19.05 -17.84 4.00
CA SER A 205 19.35 -19.14 3.39
C SER A 205 18.21 -20.17 3.46
N ASN A 206 17.19 -19.90 4.27
CA ASN A 206 16.01 -20.74 4.47
C ASN A 206 14.77 -20.23 3.73
N VAL A 207 14.88 -19.16 2.93
CA VAL A 207 13.79 -18.63 2.11
C VAL A 207 14.17 -18.73 0.63
N GLU A 208 13.33 -19.39 -0.17
CA GLU A 208 13.55 -19.58 -1.60
C GLU A 208 12.37 -19.00 -2.41
N LEU A 209 12.66 -18.20 -3.44
CA LEU A 209 11.68 -17.78 -4.43
C LEU A 209 11.57 -18.83 -5.53
N ILE A 210 10.34 -19.25 -5.83
CA ILE A 210 10.02 -20.12 -6.96
C ILE A 210 9.10 -19.32 -7.91
N PRO A 211 9.67 -18.62 -8.90
CA PRO A 211 8.91 -17.76 -9.80
C PRO A 211 8.29 -18.56 -10.95
N GLY A 212 7.37 -17.94 -11.70
CA GLY A 212 6.77 -18.51 -12.90
C GLY A 212 5.95 -19.77 -12.66
N THR A 213 5.48 -19.98 -11.43
CA THR A 213 4.82 -21.22 -11.00
C THR A 213 3.43 -20.92 -10.45
N THR A 214 2.40 -21.46 -11.11
CA THR A 214 1.02 -21.42 -10.63
C THR A 214 0.69 -22.74 -9.94
N LEU A 215 0.21 -22.67 -8.71
CA LEU A 215 -0.27 -23.84 -7.96
C LEU A 215 -1.80 -23.84 -7.94
N ASP A 216 -2.40 -24.96 -8.33
CA ASP A 216 -3.79 -25.26 -8.03
C ASP A 216 -3.92 -25.95 -6.65
N ALA A 217 -5.14 -26.28 -6.24
CA ALA A 217 -5.38 -26.86 -4.92
C ALA A 217 -4.71 -28.23 -4.73
N ASN A 218 -4.58 -29.04 -5.79
CA ASN A 218 -3.89 -30.33 -5.71
C ASN A 218 -2.38 -30.13 -5.62
N GLY A 219 -1.82 -29.19 -6.40
CA GLY A 219 -0.42 -28.83 -6.34
C GLY A 219 0.00 -28.29 -4.98
N VAL A 220 -0.86 -27.52 -4.31
CA VAL A 220 -0.65 -27.10 -2.90
C VAL A 220 -0.70 -28.30 -1.96
N LYS A 221 -1.71 -29.15 -2.12
CA LYS A 221 -1.94 -30.34 -1.29
C LYS A 221 -0.76 -31.32 -1.35
N GLU A 222 -0.23 -31.56 -2.54
CA GLU A 222 0.85 -32.52 -2.82
C GLU A 222 2.26 -31.90 -2.65
N TYR A 223 2.35 -30.61 -2.32
CA TYR A 223 3.63 -29.89 -2.25
C TYR A 223 4.56 -30.42 -1.14
N GLY A 224 3.97 -30.91 -0.04
CA GLY A 224 4.71 -31.46 1.11
C GLY A 224 5.13 -30.44 2.17
N ALA A 225 4.54 -29.24 2.20
CA ALA A 225 4.75 -28.27 3.28
C ALA A 225 3.73 -28.49 4.42
N GLU A 226 4.17 -28.37 5.67
CA GLU A 226 3.29 -28.52 6.84
C GLU A 226 2.41 -27.29 7.07
N ILE A 227 2.81 -26.12 6.57
CA ILE A 227 2.05 -24.87 6.66
C ILE A 227 1.90 -24.23 5.30
N VAL A 228 0.68 -23.85 4.94
CA VAL A 228 0.33 -23.16 3.70
C VAL A 228 -0.22 -21.76 4.01
N VAL A 229 0.30 -20.75 3.32
CA VAL A 229 -0.16 -19.35 3.41
C VAL A 229 -0.54 -18.86 2.03
N ILE A 230 -1.83 -18.56 1.82
CA ILE A 230 -2.37 -18.03 0.58
C ILE A 230 -2.32 -16.49 0.61
N ALA A 231 -1.52 -15.91 -0.27
CA ALA A 231 -1.25 -14.48 -0.39
C ALA A 231 -1.45 -13.99 -1.84
N THR A 232 -2.42 -14.58 -2.54
CA THR A 232 -2.75 -14.40 -3.98
C THR A 232 -3.30 -13.02 -4.35
N GLY A 233 -3.51 -12.13 -3.38
CA GLY A 233 -3.82 -10.74 -3.63
C GLY A 233 -5.29 -10.49 -4.02
N ALA A 234 -5.50 -9.45 -4.83
CA ALA A 234 -6.80 -8.99 -5.31
C ALA A 234 -6.66 -8.38 -6.70
N TYR A 235 -7.79 -8.20 -7.38
CA TYR A 235 -7.87 -7.58 -8.71
C TYR A 235 -9.03 -6.56 -8.77
N TRP A 236 -8.93 -5.55 -9.63
CA TRP A 236 -10.01 -4.60 -9.86
C TRP A 236 -11.23 -5.25 -10.53
N ALA A 237 -12.43 -4.89 -10.07
CA ALA A 237 -13.67 -5.44 -10.61
C ALA A 237 -13.83 -5.10 -12.09
N THR A 238 -14.18 -6.10 -12.89
CA THR A 238 -14.30 -6.00 -14.35
C THR A 238 -15.72 -5.67 -14.83
N ASP A 239 -16.69 -5.63 -13.93
CA ASP A 239 -18.13 -5.53 -14.20
C ASP A 239 -18.76 -4.31 -13.50
N GLY A 240 -17.94 -3.38 -13.03
CA GLY A 240 -18.40 -2.18 -12.34
C GLY A 240 -18.96 -2.42 -10.94
N LEU A 241 -18.82 -3.63 -10.36
CA LEU A 241 -19.16 -3.84 -8.96
C LEU A 241 -18.46 -2.80 -8.09
N ASN A 242 -19.20 -2.19 -7.17
CA ASN A 242 -18.71 -1.06 -6.39
C ASN A 242 -19.22 -1.08 -4.94
N GLY A 243 -18.51 -0.38 -4.07
CA GLY A 243 -18.81 -0.33 -2.64
C GLY A 243 -20.02 0.53 -2.27
N CYS A 244 -20.53 1.36 -3.18
CA CYS A 244 -21.65 2.27 -2.89
C CYS A 244 -23.01 1.60 -3.10
N THR A 245 -23.20 0.89 -4.21
CA THR A 245 -24.47 0.20 -4.54
C THR A 245 -24.44 -1.27 -4.16
N HIS A 246 -23.24 -1.84 -3.95
CA HIS A 246 -23.02 -3.28 -3.80
C HIS A 246 -23.50 -4.11 -4.99
N ASP A 247 -23.66 -3.48 -6.15
CA ASP A 247 -24.07 -4.11 -7.41
C ASP A 247 -23.15 -3.67 -8.56
N THR A 248 -23.21 -4.42 -9.64
CA THR A 248 -22.58 -4.12 -10.92
C THR A 248 -23.18 -2.87 -11.58
N ILE A 249 -22.42 -2.24 -12.48
CA ILE A 249 -22.95 -1.15 -13.31
C ILE A 249 -23.44 -1.76 -14.61
N PRO A 250 -24.72 -1.56 -15.00
CA PRO A 250 -25.24 -2.08 -16.27
C PRO A 250 -24.36 -1.72 -17.48
N GLY A 251 -23.89 -2.74 -18.21
CA GLY A 251 -23.05 -2.60 -19.40
C GLY A 251 -21.55 -2.45 -19.15
N ALA A 252 -21.10 -2.39 -17.90
CA ALA A 252 -19.68 -2.48 -17.56
C ALA A 252 -19.15 -3.90 -17.80
N ASP A 253 -18.15 -4.04 -18.67
CA ASP A 253 -17.53 -5.33 -19.00
C ASP A 253 -16.11 -5.09 -19.55
N ALA A 254 -15.09 -5.30 -18.72
CA ALA A 254 -13.69 -5.09 -19.08
C ALA A 254 -13.12 -6.11 -20.09
N SER A 255 -13.93 -7.10 -20.53
CA SER A 255 -13.58 -7.93 -21.70
C SER A 255 -13.73 -7.16 -23.01
N GLN A 256 -14.54 -6.10 -23.02
CA GLN A 256 -14.71 -5.22 -24.17
C GLN A 256 -13.44 -4.40 -24.44
N PRO A 257 -13.14 -4.04 -25.71
CA PRO A 257 -11.93 -3.28 -26.04
C PRO A 257 -11.95 -1.84 -25.48
N TRP A 258 -13.13 -1.27 -25.29
CA TRP A 258 -13.34 0.10 -24.82
C TRP A 258 -13.58 0.22 -23.30
N CYS A 259 -13.60 -0.90 -22.57
CA CYS A 259 -13.76 -0.90 -21.11
C CYS A 259 -12.53 -1.56 -20.47
N LEU A 260 -11.90 -0.88 -19.50
CA LEU A 260 -10.60 -1.27 -18.97
C LEU A 260 -10.55 -1.22 -17.45
N THR A 261 -9.68 -2.04 -16.86
CA THR A 261 -9.30 -1.94 -15.44
C THR A 261 -7.88 -1.36 -15.31
N PRO A 262 -7.48 -0.90 -14.10
CA PRO A 262 -6.11 -0.47 -13.83
C PRO A 262 -5.03 -1.47 -14.24
N GLU A 263 -5.19 -2.77 -13.97
CA GLU A 263 -4.21 -3.79 -14.35
C GLU A 263 -4.12 -3.94 -15.86
N GLN A 264 -5.25 -3.90 -16.58
CA GLN A 264 -5.22 -4.01 -18.02
C GLN A 264 -4.39 -2.87 -18.65
N ILE A 265 -4.48 -1.66 -18.10
CA ILE A 265 -3.72 -0.51 -18.57
C ILE A 265 -2.24 -0.62 -18.15
N MET A 266 -1.98 -0.88 -16.87
CA MET A 266 -0.65 -0.75 -16.28
C MET A 266 0.20 -2.01 -16.39
N ARG A 267 -0.39 -3.19 -16.21
CA ARG A 267 0.31 -4.49 -16.23
C ARG A 267 0.26 -5.12 -17.61
N ASP A 268 -0.93 -5.17 -18.22
CA ASP A 268 -1.15 -5.91 -19.47
C ASP A 268 -0.85 -5.07 -20.72
N GLY A 269 -0.67 -3.75 -20.55
CA GLY A 269 -0.36 -2.83 -21.64
C GLY A 269 -1.49 -2.65 -22.66
N LYS A 270 -2.74 -2.90 -22.25
CA LYS A 270 -3.93 -2.72 -23.10
C LYS A 270 -4.05 -1.23 -23.45
N ASP A 271 -4.09 -0.95 -24.75
CA ASP A 271 -4.25 0.41 -25.25
C ASP A 271 -5.61 1.00 -24.85
N VAL A 272 -5.60 2.27 -24.45
CA VAL A 272 -6.83 3.02 -24.15
C VAL A 272 -7.30 3.67 -25.45
N SER A 273 -8.23 3.02 -26.14
CA SER A 273 -8.67 3.44 -27.46
C SER A 273 -9.35 4.82 -27.47
N GLY A 274 -9.18 5.56 -28.57
CA GLY A 274 -9.83 6.85 -28.80
C GLY A 274 -9.20 8.03 -28.07
N SER A 275 -9.91 9.17 -28.05
CA SER A 275 -9.43 10.46 -27.55
C SER A 275 -10.13 10.90 -26.26
N SER A 276 -11.38 10.49 -26.02
CA SER A 276 -12.12 10.79 -24.79
C SER A 276 -12.19 9.57 -23.86
N VAL A 277 -11.89 9.78 -22.58
CA VAL A 277 -11.88 8.71 -21.57
C VAL A 277 -12.67 9.14 -20.35
N VAL A 278 -13.59 8.30 -19.89
CA VAL A 278 -14.24 8.44 -18.57
C VAL A 278 -13.62 7.46 -17.59
N ILE A 279 -13.08 7.96 -16.49
CA ILE A 279 -12.62 7.14 -15.36
C ILE A 279 -13.73 7.16 -14.31
N VAL A 280 -14.28 5.99 -13.99
CA VAL A 280 -15.28 5.82 -12.95
C VAL A 280 -14.56 5.44 -11.66
N ASP A 281 -14.40 6.41 -10.75
CA ASP A 281 -13.70 6.25 -9.47
C ASP A 281 -14.70 6.09 -8.31
N ASN A 282 -14.76 4.90 -7.73
CA ASN A 282 -15.48 4.63 -6.49
C ASN A 282 -14.54 4.15 -5.36
N ASP A 283 -13.23 4.17 -5.59
CA ASP A 283 -12.21 3.79 -4.60
C ASP A 283 -11.89 4.95 -3.66
N GLY A 284 -11.76 6.17 -4.20
CA GLY A 284 -11.56 7.36 -3.40
C GLY A 284 -10.16 7.49 -2.76
N TYR A 285 -9.18 6.72 -3.23
CA TYR A 285 -7.77 6.95 -2.93
C TYR A 285 -6.98 7.27 -4.21
N PHE A 286 -5.78 6.71 -4.39
CA PHE A 286 -4.83 7.22 -5.37
C PHE A 286 -5.03 6.70 -6.80
N MET A 287 -5.75 5.59 -6.99
CA MET A 287 -5.74 4.90 -8.28
C MET A 287 -6.40 5.73 -9.39
N GLY A 288 -7.63 6.22 -9.16
CA GLY A 288 -8.39 6.98 -10.16
C GLY A 288 -7.67 8.24 -10.60
N VAL A 289 -7.18 9.04 -9.64
CA VAL A 289 -6.43 10.27 -9.92
C VAL A 289 -5.05 10.02 -10.56
N SER A 290 -4.40 8.90 -10.27
CA SER A 290 -3.11 8.56 -10.88
C SER A 290 -3.28 8.14 -12.34
N LEU A 291 -4.33 7.37 -12.65
CA LEU A 291 -4.69 7.04 -14.04
C LEU A 291 -5.18 8.26 -14.80
N ALA A 292 -5.93 9.16 -14.16
CA ALA A 292 -6.32 10.43 -14.76
C ALA A 292 -5.10 11.27 -15.15
N GLU A 293 -4.12 11.40 -14.24
CA GLU A 293 -2.86 12.10 -14.53
C GLU A 293 -2.09 11.46 -15.68
N LYS A 294 -1.96 10.12 -15.67
CA LYS A 294 -1.27 9.37 -16.73
C LYS A 294 -1.92 9.62 -18.09
N LEU A 295 -3.20 9.31 -18.22
CA LEU A 295 -3.91 9.36 -19.50
C LEU A 295 -4.02 10.79 -20.04
N ALA A 296 -4.24 11.78 -19.18
CA ALA A 296 -4.23 13.19 -19.60
C ALA A 296 -2.83 13.64 -20.06
N SER A 297 -1.77 13.18 -19.40
CA SER A 297 -0.39 13.46 -19.82
C SER A 297 -0.03 12.79 -21.15
N GLU A 298 -0.73 11.71 -21.51
CA GLU A 298 -0.64 11.02 -22.81
C GLU A 298 -1.53 11.67 -23.89
N GLY A 299 -2.18 12.80 -23.58
CA GLY A 299 -2.96 13.59 -24.53
C GLY A 299 -4.43 13.18 -24.66
N LYS A 300 -4.94 12.30 -23.79
CA LYS A 300 -6.37 11.97 -23.74
C LYS A 300 -7.17 13.10 -23.09
N LYS A 301 -8.39 13.33 -23.57
CA LYS A 301 -9.39 14.14 -22.85
C LYS A 301 -10.02 13.28 -21.77
N VAL A 302 -9.69 13.55 -20.51
CA VAL A 302 -10.10 12.72 -19.37
C VAL A 302 -11.22 13.40 -18.58
N THR A 303 -12.30 12.66 -18.35
CA THR A 303 -13.31 12.96 -17.33
C THR A 303 -13.12 12.00 -16.15
N LEU A 304 -12.82 12.52 -14.96
CA LEU A 304 -12.77 11.75 -13.72
C LEU A 304 -14.11 11.89 -13.00
N MET A 305 -14.91 10.84 -13.03
CA MET A 305 -16.25 10.77 -12.45
C MET A 305 -16.23 9.99 -11.13
N THR A 306 -16.86 10.54 -10.09
CA THR A 306 -17.00 9.86 -8.80
C THR A 306 -18.33 10.19 -8.13
N HIS A 307 -18.88 9.23 -7.38
CA HIS A 307 -20.06 9.43 -6.54
C HIS A 307 -19.75 10.22 -5.26
N LEU A 308 -18.45 10.37 -4.94
CA LEU A 308 -17.96 11.07 -3.77
C LEU A 308 -18.03 12.59 -3.98
N GLY A 309 -18.06 13.36 -2.89
CA GLY A 309 -18.06 14.83 -2.96
C GLY A 309 -16.73 15.46 -3.32
N HIS A 310 -15.66 14.68 -3.26
CA HIS A 310 -14.32 15.07 -3.69
C HIS A 310 -13.68 13.89 -4.41
N ILE A 311 -12.77 14.19 -5.34
CA ILE A 311 -11.87 13.17 -5.89
C ILE A 311 -10.84 12.77 -4.83
N ALA A 312 -10.49 11.49 -4.78
CA ALA A 312 -9.48 10.94 -3.88
C ALA A 312 -9.55 11.48 -2.43
N PRO A 313 -10.69 11.43 -1.72
CA PRO A 313 -10.83 12.02 -0.39
C PRO A 313 -9.78 11.52 0.61
N TYR A 314 -9.29 10.29 0.48
CA TYR A 314 -8.24 9.77 1.36
C TYR A 314 -6.91 10.55 1.22
N MET A 315 -6.65 11.19 0.08
CA MET A 315 -5.47 12.00 -0.14
C MET A 315 -5.46 13.31 0.65
N HIS A 316 -6.59 13.72 1.24
CA HIS A 316 -6.58 14.80 2.24
C HIS A 316 -5.81 14.36 3.49
N PHE A 317 -5.97 13.12 3.92
CA PHE A 317 -5.26 12.59 5.09
C PHE A 317 -3.78 12.33 4.78
N THR A 318 -3.41 12.00 3.54
CA THR A 318 -2.00 11.84 3.15
C THR A 318 -1.31 13.17 2.78
N LEU A 319 -2.05 14.28 2.83
CA LEU A 319 -1.61 15.63 2.46
C LEU A 319 -1.26 15.79 0.97
N GLU A 320 -1.71 14.86 0.13
CA GLU A 320 -1.45 14.88 -1.30
C GLU A 320 -2.54 15.63 -2.09
N ALA A 321 -3.74 15.77 -1.52
CA ALA A 321 -4.90 16.30 -2.22
C ALA A 321 -4.68 17.69 -2.87
N PRO A 322 -4.12 18.72 -2.20
CA PRO A 322 -3.97 20.04 -2.81
C PRO A 322 -3.12 20.01 -4.09
N ASN A 323 -1.99 19.31 -4.06
CA ASN A 323 -1.09 19.23 -5.20
C ASN A 323 -1.64 18.32 -6.31
N GLN A 324 -2.38 17.27 -5.97
CA GLN A 324 -3.06 16.46 -6.98
C GLN A 324 -4.14 17.27 -7.70
N HIS A 325 -4.96 18.05 -6.99
CA HIS A 325 -5.97 18.90 -7.61
C HIS A 325 -5.33 19.95 -8.54
N ARG A 326 -4.24 20.61 -8.10
CA ARG A 326 -3.48 21.55 -8.95
C ARG A 326 -2.95 20.87 -10.21
N LYS A 327 -2.44 19.65 -10.08
CA LYS A 327 -1.89 18.86 -11.19
C LYS A 327 -2.95 18.50 -12.22
N LEU A 328 -4.09 17.95 -11.76
CA LEU A 328 -5.19 17.55 -12.64
C LEU A 328 -5.85 18.76 -13.32
N HIS A 329 -6.01 19.88 -12.60
CA HIS A 329 -6.49 21.13 -13.18
C HIS A 329 -5.56 21.64 -14.29
N LYS A 330 -4.23 21.61 -14.07
CA LYS A 330 -3.24 22.01 -15.09
C LYS A 330 -3.30 21.11 -16.33
N LEU A 331 -3.63 19.83 -16.15
CA LEU A 331 -3.79 18.86 -17.25
C LEU A 331 -5.16 18.94 -17.95
N GLY A 332 -6.08 19.79 -17.47
CA GLY A 332 -7.40 19.94 -18.06
C GLY A 332 -8.30 18.71 -17.87
N VAL A 333 -8.12 17.97 -16.77
CA VAL A 333 -9.01 16.86 -16.42
C VAL A 333 -10.36 17.41 -15.96
N ASP A 334 -11.44 16.96 -16.60
CA ASP A 334 -12.80 17.31 -16.22
C ASP A 334 -13.21 16.50 -14.98
N ILE A 335 -13.51 17.18 -13.87
CA ILE A 335 -13.88 16.52 -12.61
C ILE A 335 -15.40 16.54 -12.44
N VAL A 336 -16.01 15.37 -12.29
CA VAL A 336 -17.45 15.18 -12.09
C VAL A 336 -17.68 14.46 -10.76
N THR A 337 -17.98 15.21 -9.71
CA THR A 337 -18.29 14.68 -8.38
C THR A 337 -19.79 14.41 -8.21
N TYR A 338 -20.17 13.66 -7.18
CA TYR A 338 -21.55 13.32 -6.86
C TYR A 338 -22.32 12.62 -7.99
N HIS A 339 -21.65 11.96 -8.93
CA HIS A 339 -22.30 11.22 -10.01
C HIS A 339 -21.99 9.74 -9.97
N MET A 340 -23.00 8.91 -10.15
CA MET A 340 -22.87 7.47 -10.25
C MET A 340 -23.41 6.99 -11.61
N PRO A 341 -22.63 6.23 -12.40
CA PRO A 341 -23.12 5.67 -13.64
C PRO A 341 -24.35 4.78 -13.43
N SER A 342 -25.44 5.06 -14.16
CA SER A 342 -26.61 4.19 -14.27
C SER A 342 -26.43 3.16 -15.38
N ARG A 343 -25.64 3.50 -16.41
CA ARG A 343 -25.36 2.64 -17.56
C ARG A 343 -24.06 3.04 -18.26
N ILE A 344 -23.29 2.04 -18.69
CA ILE A 344 -22.11 2.21 -19.54
C ILE A 344 -22.35 1.52 -20.88
N GLN A 345 -22.03 2.19 -21.99
CA GLN A 345 -22.16 1.65 -23.34
C GLN A 345 -20.94 2.08 -24.17
N GLN A 346 -20.74 1.43 -25.31
CA GLN A 346 -19.71 1.88 -26.25
C GLN A 346 -19.99 3.31 -26.70
N GLY A 347 -19.04 4.20 -26.49
CA GLY A 347 -19.14 5.61 -26.87
C GLY A 347 -19.75 6.52 -25.81
N SER A 348 -20.31 6.00 -24.71
CA SER A 348 -20.93 6.87 -23.69
C SER A 348 -21.04 6.27 -22.29
N VAL A 349 -21.06 7.16 -21.29
CA VAL A 349 -21.39 6.87 -19.89
C VAL A 349 -22.60 7.72 -19.52
N THR A 350 -23.66 7.08 -19.05
CA THR A 350 -24.85 7.75 -18.51
C THR A 350 -24.82 7.62 -16.99
N ALA A 351 -24.99 8.74 -16.29
CA ALA A 351 -24.94 8.81 -14.84
C ALA A 351 -26.02 9.74 -14.27
N THR A 352 -26.35 9.54 -13.00
CA THR A 352 -27.24 10.42 -12.24
C THR A 352 -26.48 11.08 -11.10
N HIS A 353 -26.90 12.28 -10.73
CA HIS A 353 -26.39 12.92 -9.53
C HIS A 353 -26.96 12.19 -8.29
N VAL A 354 -26.11 11.79 -7.33
CA VAL A 354 -26.50 10.90 -6.22
C VAL A 354 -27.49 11.51 -5.23
N TYR A 355 -27.70 12.83 -5.30
CA TYR A 355 -28.70 13.56 -4.50
C TYR A 355 -29.86 14.11 -5.33
N ASP A 356 -29.97 13.73 -6.60
CA ASP A 356 -31.12 14.12 -7.42
C ASP A 356 -32.28 13.13 -7.19
N GLU A 357 -33.37 13.61 -6.59
CA GLU A 357 -34.57 12.81 -6.29
C GLU A 357 -35.33 12.41 -7.56
N GLU A 358 -35.20 13.18 -8.64
CA GLU A 358 -35.82 12.86 -9.94
C GLU A 358 -34.94 11.89 -10.76
N ALA A 359 -33.71 11.62 -10.29
CA ALA A 359 -32.72 10.78 -10.94
C ALA A 359 -32.51 11.12 -12.43
N LEU A 360 -32.42 12.42 -12.74
CA LEU A 360 -32.26 12.87 -14.13
C LEU A 360 -30.92 12.40 -14.69
N GLU A 361 -30.99 11.66 -15.80
CA GLU A 361 -29.82 11.13 -16.46
C GLU A 361 -29.05 12.22 -17.22
N GLN A 362 -27.75 12.25 -17.01
CA GLN A 362 -26.79 13.00 -17.81
C GLN A 362 -25.88 12.02 -18.54
N THR A 363 -25.42 12.39 -19.74
CA THR A 363 -24.59 11.51 -20.58
C THR A 363 -23.31 12.21 -20.99
N TRP A 364 -22.21 11.46 -20.91
CA TRP A 364 -20.88 11.87 -21.33
C TRP A 364 -20.42 10.98 -22.48
N ASP A 365 -19.93 11.58 -23.56
CA ASP A 365 -19.29 10.85 -24.64
C ASP A 365 -17.92 10.31 -24.18
N ALA A 366 -17.65 9.03 -24.44
CA ALA A 366 -16.46 8.34 -23.99
C ALA A 366 -16.04 7.24 -24.98
N ASP A 367 -14.90 7.41 -25.64
CA ASP A 367 -14.33 6.37 -26.50
C ASP A 367 -13.84 5.17 -25.68
N ALA A 368 -13.39 5.42 -24.44
CA ALA A 368 -13.02 4.40 -23.48
C ALA A 368 -13.50 4.72 -22.06
N VAL A 369 -13.72 3.67 -21.27
CA VAL A 369 -14.11 3.75 -19.86
C VAL A 369 -13.13 2.96 -19.00
N VAL A 370 -12.62 3.58 -17.95
CA VAL A 370 -11.74 2.92 -16.97
C VAL A 370 -12.50 2.70 -15.66
N LEU A 371 -12.64 1.44 -15.27
CA LEU A 371 -13.34 1.02 -14.06
C LEU A 371 -12.37 1.03 -12.87
N VAL A 372 -12.49 2.04 -12.03
CA VAL A 372 -11.78 2.14 -10.74
C VAL A 372 -12.82 2.05 -9.62
N THR A 373 -13.61 0.98 -9.64
CA THR A 373 -14.80 0.86 -8.79
C THR A 373 -14.49 0.23 -7.43
N GLN A 374 -14.00 -1.00 -7.41
CA GLN A 374 -13.50 -1.68 -6.22
C GLN A 374 -12.54 -2.81 -6.60
N ARG A 375 -11.88 -3.39 -5.60
CA ARG A 375 -11.11 -4.62 -5.75
C ARG A 375 -11.86 -5.83 -5.21
N ARG A 376 -11.58 -7.01 -5.77
CA ARG A 376 -12.08 -8.33 -5.35
C ARG A 376 -10.90 -9.18 -4.91
N SER A 377 -11.03 -9.86 -3.78
CA SER A 377 -10.06 -10.85 -3.33
C SER A 377 -9.87 -11.94 -4.38
N ASP A 378 -8.62 -12.29 -4.69
CA ASP A 378 -8.31 -13.52 -5.39
C ASP A 378 -8.20 -14.65 -4.36
N GLU A 379 -9.35 -15.18 -3.92
CA GLU A 379 -9.44 -16.17 -2.84
C GLU A 379 -9.86 -17.57 -3.33
N ALA A 380 -9.93 -17.80 -4.64
CA ALA A 380 -10.45 -19.04 -5.21
C ALA A 380 -9.66 -20.27 -4.74
N LEU A 381 -8.33 -20.19 -4.76
CA LEU A 381 -7.45 -21.26 -4.29
C LEU A 381 -7.68 -21.59 -2.80
N TYR A 382 -7.79 -20.56 -1.95
CA TYR A 382 -8.06 -20.75 -0.53
C TYR A 382 -9.42 -21.41 -0.29
N ARG A 383 -10.46 -20.96 -1.02
CA ARG A 383 -11.81 -21.55 -0.92
C ARG A 383 -11.82 -23.00 -1.41
N GLU A 384 -11.08 -23.34 -2.46
CA GLU A 384 -10.98 -24.74 -2.91
C GLU A 384 -10.31 -25.63 -1.85
N LEU A 385 -9.24 -25.16 -1.22
CA LEU A 385 -8.55 -25.87 -0.13
C LEU A 385 -9.45 -26.01 1.11
N LYS A 386 -10.12 -24.94 1.53
CA LYS A 386 -10.92 -24.90 2.77
C LYS A 386 -12.30 -25.52 2.61
N ASP A 387 -13.05 -25.09 1.61
CA ASP A 387 -14.48 -25.38 1.48
C ASP A 387 -14.73 -26.69 0.71
N ARG A 388 -13.84 -27.06 -0.24
CA ARG A 388 -13.99 -28.29 -1.05
C ARG A 388 -13.13 -29.45 -0.56
N ILE A 389 -11.83 -29.24 -0.38
CA ILE A 389 -10.92 -30.31 0.09
C ILE A 389 -11.14 -30.56 1.59
N GLY A 390 -11.17 -29.48 2.37
CA GLY A 390 -11.46 -29.55 3.80
C GLY A 390 -10.23 -29.86 4.64
N PHE A 391 -10.24 -29.37 5.88
CA PHE A 391 -9.08 -29.40 6.77
C PHE A 391 -8.64 -30.82 7.15
N ASP A 392 -9.57 -31.77 7.27
CA ASP A 392 -9.24 -33.17 7.57
C ASP A 392 -8.41 -33.84 6.46
N ALA A 393 -8.75 -33.55 5.19
CA ALA A 393 -8.00 -34.06 4.05
C ALA A 393 -6.63 -33.39 3.92
N LEU A 394 -6.53 -32.08 4.22
CA LEU A 394 -5.25 -31.37 4.27
C LEU A 394 -4.34 -31.93 5.38
N ASN A 395 -4.87 -32.16 6.57
CA ASN A 395 -4.15 -32.79 7.68
C ASN A 395 -3.66 -34.20 7.33
N GLY A 396 -4.45 -34.97 6.57
CA GLY A 396 -4.06 -36.30 6.09
C GLY A 396 -2.82 -36.32 5.19
N GLU A 397 -2.48 -35.18 4.58
CA GLU A 397 -1.30 -34.99 3.72
C GLU A 397 -0.16 -34.27 4.47
N GLY A 398 -0.32 -34.05 5.78
CA GLY A 398 0.67 -33.37 6.61
C GLY A 398 0.54 -31.85 6.67
N ILE A 399 -0.45 -31.25 6.01
CA ILE A 399 -0.71 -29.80 6.11
C ILE A 399 -1.46 -29.53 7.42
N THR A 400 -0.73 -29.04 8.42
CA THR A 400 -1.22 -28.72 9.76
C THR A 400 -1.79 -27.29 9.90
N GLY A 401 -1.56 -26.44 8.91
CA GLY A 401 -2.08 -25.07 8.89
C GLY A 401 -2.31 -24.56 7.46
N CYS A 402 -3.46 -23.93 7.21
CA CYS A 402 -3.81 -23.30 5.94
C CYS A 402 -4.45 -21.93 6.19
N TYR A 403 -3.73 -20.86 5.87
CA TYR A 403 -4.11 -19.49 6.19
C TYR A 403 -4.19 -18.64 4.93
N ARG A 404 -4.86 -17.47 5.02
CA ARG A 404 -4.83 -16.44 3.99
C ARG A 404 -4.47 -15.09 4.57
N ILE A 405 -3.79 -14.25 3.80
CA ILE A 405 -3.30 -12.93 4.26
C ILE A 405 -3.44 -11.86 3.18
N GLY A 406 -3.33 -10.61 3.63
CA GLY A 406 -3.30 -9.45 2.76
C GLY A 406 -4.57 -9.27 1.94
N ASP A 407 -4.40 -8.86 0.70
CA ASP A 407 -5.51 -8.57 -0.22
C ASP A 407 -6.35 -9.82 -0.57
N CYS A 408 -5.78 -11.04 -0.44
CA CYS A 408 -6.53 -12.30 -0.59
C CYS A 408 -7.62 -12.43 0.48
N GLU A 409 -7.33 -12.00 1.71
CA GLU A 409 -8.29 -12.03 2.81
C GLU A 409 -9.36 -10.95 2.62
N ALA A 410 -8.91 -9.71 2.38
CA ALA A 410 -9.75 -8.59 2.01
C ALA A 410 -8.85 -7.49 1.42
N PRO A 411 -9.26 -6.80 0.33
CA PRO A 411 -8.50 -5.69 -0.22
C PRO A 411 -8.27 -4.58 0.81
N ARG A 412 -7.01 -4.20 1.03
CA ARG A 412 -6.56 -3.27 2.07
C ARG A 412 -5.52 -2.28 1.56
N LEU A 413 -5.14 -1.31 2.40
CA LEU A 413 -3.95 -0.49 2.15
C LEU A 413 -2.71 -1.39 2.10
N ILE A 414 -1.71 -1.04 1.30
CA ILE A 414 -0.43 -1.77 1.21
C ILE A 414 0.19 -1.99 2.61
N ALA A 415 0.07 -0.98 3.50
CA ALA A 415 0.56 -1.07 4.87
C ALA A 415 -0.13 -2.19 5.67
N ASP A 416 -1.44 -2.36 5.50
CA ASP A 416 -2.23 -3.38 6.19
C ASP A 416 -2.02 -4.76 5.55
N CYS A 417 -1.71 -4.85 4.25
CA CYS A 417 -1.28 -6.09 3.60
C CYS A 417 0.04 -6.59 4.18
N ILE A 418 1.02 -5.69 4.31
CA ILE A 418 2.32 -5.96 4.93
C ILE A 418 2.11 -6.35 6.40
N PHE A 419 1.30 -5.60 7.15
CA PHE A 419 0.97 -5.96 8.54
C PHE A 419 0.35 -7.35 8.64
N SER A 420 -0.58 -7.73 7.76
CA SER A 420 -1.24 -9.04 7.76
C SER A 420 -0.21 -10.18 7.63
N GLY A 421 0.74 -10.05 6.69
CA GLY A 421 1.85 -10.99 6.53
C GLY A 421 2.82 -11.02 7.72
N HIS A 422 3.20 -9.84 8.23
CA HIS A 422 4.06 -9.72 9.41
C HIS A 422 3.43 -10.38 10.64
N ARG A 423 2.15 -10.10 10.87
CA ARG A 423 1.38 -10.62 12.02
C ARG A 423 1.26 -12.13 11.97
N LEU A 424 0.85 -12.69 10.83
CA LEU A 424 0.74 -14.14 10.70
C LEU A 424 2.09 -14.80 10.97
N ALA A 425 3.18 -14.29 10.39
CA ALA A 425 4.51 -14.85 10.62
C ALA A 425 4.98 -14.75 12.09
N ARG A 426 4.68 -13.64 12.79
CA ARG A 426 4.96 -13.48 14.24
C ARG A 426 4.14 -14.40 15.13
N GLU A 427 3.00 -14.89 14.66
CA GLU A 427 2.03 -15.65 15.44
C GLU A 427 1.77 -17.06 14.85
N ILE A 428 2.65 -17.54 13.95
CA ILE A 428 2.45 -18.78 13.18
C ILE A 428 2.43 -20.05 14.03
N ASP A 429 3.01 -19.97 15.22
CA ASP A 429 3.13 -21.00 16.26
C ASP A 429 2.15 -20.75 17.42
N SER A 430 1.19 -19.85 17.26
CA SER A 430 0.11 -19.68 18.24
C SER A 430 -0.94 -20.80 18.13
N GLU A 431 -1.78 -20.93 19.16
CA GLU A 431 -2.87 -21.92 19.18
C GLU A 431 -3.83 -21.78 17.99
N ASN A 432 -4.09 -20.54 17.54
CA ASN A 432 -4.86 -20.27 16.33
C ASN A 432 -4.27 -19.07 15.57
N PRO A 433 -3.31 -19.30 14.64
CA PRO A 433 -2.66 -18.23 13.91
C PRO A 433 -3.60 -17.41 13.02
N GLU A 434 -4.81 -17.88 12.68
CA GLU A 434 -5.79 -17.12 11.90
C GLU A 434 -6.34 -15.93 12.71
N VAL A 435 -6.42 -16.07 14.03
CA VAL A 435 -6.93 -15.03 14.94
C VAL A 435 -5.78 -14.27 15.57
N PRO A 436 -5.70 -12.93 15.40
CA PRO A 436 -4.66 -12.14 16.04
C PRO A 436 -4.63 -12.32 17.56
N LYS A 437 -3.43 -12.52 18.14
CA LYS A 437 -3.27 -12.51 19.59
C LYS A 437 -3.79 -11.18 20.18
N PRO A 438 -4.34 -11.20 21.42
CA PRO A 438 -4.70 -9.96 22.10
C PRO A 438 -3.46 -9.09 22.30
N PHE A 439 -3.65 -7.78 22.22
CA PHE A 439 -2.60 -6.78 22.44
C PHE A 439 -2.91 -5.97 23.71
N ILE A 440 -1.87 -5.38 24.29
CA ILE A 440 -2.00 -4.52 25.48
C ILE A 440 -2.87 -3.31 25.12
N ARG A 441 -3.89 -3.05 25.93
CA ARG A 441 -4.82 -1.92 25.73
C ARG A 441 -4.50 -0.81 26.73
N GLU A 442 -4.12 0.35 26.22
CA GLU A 442 -3.95 1.56 27.02
C GLU A 442 -5.31 2.25 27.21
N ARG A 443 -5.96 1.96 28.34
CA ARG A 443 -7.24 2.61 28.69
C ARG A 443 -6.95 3.87 29.49
N ARG A 444 -7.47 5.02 29.04
CA ARG A 444 -7.52 6.23 29.89
C ARG A 444 -8.44 5.93 31.07
N VAL A 445 -7.90 5.90 32.28
CA VAL A 445 -8.71 5.90 33.51
C VAL A 445 -9.25 7.32 33.64
N ILE A 446 -10.52 7.52 33.31
CA ILE A 446 -11.23 8.75 33.65
C ILE A 446 -11.76 8.52 35.05
N GLU A 447 -11.06 9.05 36.07
CA GLU A 447 -11.62 9.15 37.40
C GLU A 447 -12.86 10.04 37.32
N ARG A 448 -14.04 9.42 37.23
CA ARG A 448 -15.27 10.12 37.57
C ARG A 448 -15.29 10.16 39.08
N GLU A 449 -15.03 11.31 39.67
CA GLU A 449 -15.42 11.56 41.06
C GLU A 449 -16.89 11.14 41.18
N LEU A 450 -17.12 10.01 41.84
CA LEU A 450 -18.44 9.65 42.31
C LEU A 450 -18.77 10.73 43.33
N ALA A 451 -19.56 11.73 42.91
CA ALA A 451 -20.22 12.63 43.83
C ALA A 451 -21.00 11.75 44.82
N VAL A 452 -20.43 11.59 46.00
CA VAL A 452 -21.06 10.95 47.16
C VAL A 452 -22.27 11.81 47.49
N ALA A 453 -23.46 11.27 47.27
CA ALA A 453 -24.73 11.84 47.70
C ALA A 453 -24.96 11.58 49.19
#